data_AF-A0A2J8KCD5-F1
#
_entry.id   AF-A0A2J8KCD5-F1
#
_cell.length_a   1.000
_cell.length_b   1.000
_cell.length_c   1.000
_cell.angle_alpha   90.00
_cell.angle_beta   90.00
_cell.angle_gamma   90.00
#
_symmetry.space_group_name_H-M   'P 1'
#
loop_
_entity.id
_entity.type
_entity.pdbx_description
1 polymer ?
#
loop_
_entity_poly.entity_id
_entity_poly.type
_entity_poly.pdbx_seq_one_letter_code
_entity_poly.pdbx_strand_id
1 'polypeptide(L)'
;MEDVNSNVNADQEVIAHSEYQKSKRISIFLSMQDEIETEEIIKDIFQRGKICFIPRYQFQSNHMDMVRIESPEEISLLPKTSWNIPQPGEGDVREEALSTGGLDLIFMPGLGFDKHGNRLGRG
;
A
#
# COMPACT_ATOMS: atom_id res chain seq x y z
N MET A 1 -24.55 1.59 -4.88
CA MET A 1 -24.01 2.52 -5.87
C MET A 1 -22.73 3.00 -5.22
N GLU A 2 -21.61 2.35 -5.55
CA GLU A 2 -20.31 2.73 -4.99
C GLU A 2 -19.99 4.15 -5.43
N ASP A 3 -19.67 5.02 -4.48
CA ASP A 3 -19.40 6.43 -4.72
C ASP A 3 -18.05 6.59 -5.42
N VAL A 4 -18.02 6.40 -6.74
CA VAL A 4 -16.85 6.67 -7.60
C VAL A 4 -16.25 8.07 -7.34
N ASN A 5 -17.06 9.02 -6.87
CA ASN A 5 -16.64 10.37 -6.54
C ASN A 5 -15.76 10.48 -5.27
N SER A 6 -15.84 9.55 -4.31
CA SER A 6 -15.02 9.65 -3.08
C SER A 6 -13.57 9.28 -3.33
N ASN A 7 -13.29 8.29 -4.19
CA ASN A 7 -11.92 7.84 -4.49
C ASN A 7 -11.14 8.89 -5.31
N VAL A 8 -11.76 9.46 -6.35
CA VAL A 8 -11.13 10.49 -7.19
C VAL A 8 -10.67 11.70 -6.37
N ASN A 9 -11.41 12.07 -5.34
CA ASN A 9 -11.03 13.18 -4.47
C ASN A 9 -9.88 12.80 -3.52
N ALA A 10 -9.91 11.59 -2.94
CA ALA A 10 -8.84 11.11 -2.08
C ALA A 10 -7.50 11.02 -2.82
N ASP A 11 -7.47 10.52 -4.05
CA ASP A 11 -6.26 10.46 -4.86
C ASP A 11 -5.67 11.85 -5.11
N GLN A 12 -6.52 12.82 -5.47
CA GLN A 12 -6.08 14.21 -5.69
C GLN A 12 -5.53 14.85 -4.42
N GLU A 13 -6.17 14.62 -3.28
CA GLU A 13 -5.70 15.11 -1.99
C GLU A 13 -4.34 14.50 -1.63
N VAL A 14 -4.15 13.20 -1.83
CA VAL A 14 -2.87 12.50 -1.60
C VAL A 14 -1.78 13.05 -2.51
N ILE A 15 -2.03 13.15 -3.81
CA ILE A 15 -1.05 13.61 -4.81
C ILE A 15 -0.64 15.07 -4.55
N ALA A 16 -1.56 15.90 -4.05
CA ALA A 16 -1.29 17.27 -3.63
C ALA A 16 -0.62 17.38 -2.25
N HIS A 17 -0.63 16.32 -1.43
CA HIS A 17 -0.16 16.37 -0.05
C HIS A 17 1.36 16.56 0.05
N SER A 18 1.80 17.52 0.86
CA SER A 18 3.22 17.90 0.92
C SER A 18 4.15 16.79 1.42
N GLU A 19 3.71 15.98 2.39
CA GLU A 19 4.51 14.85 2.87
C GLU A 19 4.65 13.77 1.79
N TYR A 20 3.56 13.45 1.09
CA TYR A 20 3.62 12.52 -0.04
C TYR A 20 4.59 13.00 -1.13
N GLN A 21 4.55 14.28 -1.48
CA GLN A 21 5.45 14.85 -2.50
C GLN A 21 6.92 14.73 -2.10
N LYS A 22 7.26 14.97 -0.83
CA LYS A 22 8.64 14.90 -0.31
C LYS A 22 9.15 13.46 -0.13
N SER A 23 8.26 12.51 0.19
CA SER A 23 8.63 11.12 0.43
C SER A 23 9.25 10.47 -0.80
N LYS A 24 10.28 9.66 -0.59
CA LYS A 24 10.97 8.89 -1.62
C LYS A 24 10.72 7.39 -1.47
N ARG A 25 10.50 6.91 -0.25
CA ARG A 25 10.27 5.51 0.10
C ARG A 25 8.90 5.37 0.76
N ILE A 26 7.97 4.73 0.05
CA ILE A 26 6.56 4.71 0.43
C ILE A 26 6.09 3.27 0.57
N SER A 27 5.40 2.99 1.68
CA SER A 27 4.62 1.77 1.84
C SER A 27 3.15 2.05 1.56
N ILE A 28 2.53 1.23 0.72
CA ILE A 28 1.12 1.34 0.36
C ILE A 28 0.46 -0.04 0.30
N PHE A 29 -0.76 -0.14 0.80
CA PHE A 29 -1.54 -1.38 0.77
C PHE A 29 -2.21 -1.58 -0.60
N LEU A 30 -2.46 -2.83 -0.95
CA LEU A 30 -3.29 -3.20 -2.10
C LEU A 30 -4.73 -3.39 -1.62
N SER A 31 -5.64 -2.57 -2.11
CA SER A 31 -6.98 -2.40 -1.54
C SER A 31 -7.84 -3.66 -1.58
N MET A 32 -8.52 -3.93 -0.46
CA MET A 32 -9.70 -4.81 -0.43
C MET A 32 -10.95 -4.06 -0.92
N GLN A 33 -12.05 -4.80 -1.18
CA GLN A 33 -13.30 -4.22 -1.68
C GLN A 33 -13.94 -3.17 -0.75
N ASP A 34 -13.67 -3.25 0.55
CA ASP A 34 -14.18 -2.36 1.59
C ASP A 34 -13.14 -1.28 2.00
N GLU A 35 -12.08 -1.10 1.21
CA GLU A 35 -11.03 -0.10 1.43
C GLU A 35 -11.01 0.92 0.29
N ILE A 36 -10.39 2.09 0.55
CA ILE A 36 -10.12 3.07 -0.51
C ILE A 36 -9.19 2.42 -1.54
N GLU A 37 -9.52 2.59 -2.82
CA GLU A 37 -8.72 2.08 -3.93
C GLU A 37 -7.38 2.84 -4.04
N THR A 38 -6.27 2.11 -4.16
CA THR A 38 -4.91 2.69 -4.17
C THR A 38 -4.22 2.62 -5.53
N GLU A 39 -4.88 2.11 -6.57
CA GLU A 39 -4.26 1.86 -7.88
C GLU A 39 -3.70 3.14 -8.52
N GLU A 40 -4.45 4.24 -8.50
CA GLU A 40 -4.00 5.51 -9.09
C GLU A 40 -2.84 6.13 -8.29
N ILE A 41 -2.85 6.01 -6.96
CA ILE A 41 -1.72 6.43 -6.11
C ILE A 41 -0.48 5.59 -6.44
N ILE A 42 -0.61 4.27 -6.60
CA ILE A 42 0.50 3.39 -6.99
C ILE A 42 1.09 3.81 -8.34
N LYS A 43 0.25 4.08 -9.34
CA LYS A 43 0.71 4.58 -10.65
C LYS A 43 1.49 5.88 -10.50
N ASP A 44 0.99 6.84 -9.71
CA ASP A 44 1.66 8.11 -9.48
C ASP A 44 2.99 7.96 -8.70
N ILE A 45 3.07 7.03 -7.72
CA ILE A 45 4.32 6.69 -7.02
C ILE A 45 5.41 6.31 -8.03
N PHE A 46 5.09 5.41 -8.96
CA PHE A 46 6.03 4.97 -9.99
C PHE A 46 6.33 6.05 -11.04
N GLN A 47 5.33 6.81 -11.48
CA GLN A 47 5.53 7.95 -12.41
C GLN A 47 6.48 9.01 -11.85
N ARG A 48 6.49 9.20 -10.52
CA ARG A 48 7.39 10.12 -9.82
C ARG A 48 8.75 9.53 -9.45
N GLY A 49 9.02 8.27 -9.80
CA GLY A 49 10.27 7.58 -9.49
C GLY A 49 10.49 7.35 -8.01
N LYS A 50 9.41 7.24 -7.22
CA LYS A 50 9.48 6.87 -5.80
C LYS A 50 9.65 5.36 -5.66
N ILE A 51 10.24 4.92 -4.55
CA ILE A 51 10.41 3.51 -4.22
C ILE A 51 9.14 3.01 -3.52
N CYS A 52 8.49 2.01 -4.11
CA CYS A 52 7.21 1.48 -3.65
C CYS A 52 7.39 0.15 -2.92
N PHE A 53 6.80 0.05 -1.73
CA PHE A 53 6.75 -1.17 -0.93
C PHE A 53 5.31 -1.56 -0.65
N ILE A 54 4.99 -2.85 -0.75
CA ILE A 54 3.67 -3.39 -0.42
C ILE A 54 3.77 -4.39 0.75
N PRO A 55 2.68 -4.58 1.52
CA PRO A 55 2.63 -5.60 2.55
C PRO A 55 2.83 -7.02 2.01
N ARG A 56 3.65 -7.82 2.70
CA ARG A 56 3.71 -9.28 2.56
C ARG A 56 3.45 -9.90 3.92
N TYR A 57 2.30 -10.57 4.05
CA TYR A 57 1.89 -11.20 5.31
C TYR A 57 2.42 -12.63 5.42
N GLN A 58 2.92 -12.98 6.60
CA GLN A 58 3.27 -14.34 6.98
C GLN A 58 2.14 -14.97 7.80
N PHE A 59 1.41 -15.90 7.19
CA PHE A 59 0.19 -16.47 7.77
C PHE A 59 0.39 -17.19 9.11
N GLN A 60 1.59 -17.69 9.39
CA GLN A 60 1.84 -18.49 10.60
C GLN A 60 2.24 -17.65 11.83
N SER A 61 2.57 -16.36 11.67
CA SER A 61 3.28 -15.58 12.71
C SER A 61 2.72 -14.19 13.02
N ASN A 62 1.58 -13.78 12.42
CA ASN A 62 1.09 -12.40 12.44
C ASN A 62 2.13 -11.36 11.99
N HIS A 63 3.21 -11.81 11.34
CA HIS A 63 4.31 -10.97 10.90
C HIS A 63 4.02 -10.40 9.52
N MET A 64 4.46 -9.17 9.28
CA MET A 64 4.26 -8.48 8.02
C MET A 64 5.50 -7.67 7.68
N ASP A 65 6.05 -7.93 6.49
CA ASP A 65 7.14 -7.15 5.93
C ASP A 65 6.60 -6.20 4.84
N MET A 66 7.29 -5.10 4.62
CA MET A 66 7.06 -4.23 3.47
C MET A 66 8.10 -4.54 2.41
N VAL A 67 7.68 -5.15 1.31
CA VAL A 67 8.55 -5.65 0.24
C VAL A 67 8.44 -4.81 -1.02
N ARG A 68 9.57 -4.60 -1.69
CA ARG A 68 9.64 -3.75 -2.87
C ARG A 68 9.00 -4.39 -4.10
N ILE A 69 8.29 -3.57 -4.85
CA ILE A 69 7.83 -3.85 -6.22
C ILE A 69 8.44 -2.82 -7.18
N GLU A 70 8.64 -3.22 -8.44
CA GLU A 70 9.36 -2.42 -9.44
C GLU A 70 8.45 -1.80 -10.50
N SER A 71 7.18 -2.24 -10.60
CA SER A 71 6.19 -1.56 -11.44
C SER A 71 4.74 -1.84 -10.99
N PRO A 72 3.75 -1.02 -11.42
CA PRO A 72 2.33 -1.32 -11.21
C PRO A 72 1.90 -2.64 -11.86
N GLU A 73 2.41 -2.94 -13.06
CA GLU A 73 2.05 -4.12 -13.84
C GLU A 73 2.45 -5.42 -13.13
N GLU A 74 3.56 -5.37 -12.38
CA GLU A 74 4.03 -6.49 -11.56
C GLU A 74 2.96 -7.02 -10.62
N ILE A 75 2.14 -6.14 -10.03
CA ILE A 75 1.10 -6.50 -9.06
C ILE A 75 0.12 -7.51 -9.65
N SER A 76 -0.20 -7.39 -10.94
CA SER A 76 -1.11 -8.29 -11.65
C SER A 76 -0.58 -9.71 -11.84
N LEU A 77 0.75 -9.88 -11.73
CA LEU A 77 1.47 -11.15 -11.92
C LEU A 77 1.74 -11.87 -10.60
N LEU A 78 1.58 -11.18 -9.47
CA LEU A 78 1.82 -11.75 -8.15
C LEU A 78 0.77 -12.81 -7.80
N PRO A 79 1.15 -13.88 -7.07
CA PRO A 79 0.17 -14.80 -6.51
C PRO A 79 -0.72 -14.07 -5.50
N LYS A 80 -1.94 -14.59 -5.32
CA LYS A 80 -2.91 -14.01 -4.39
C LYS A 80 -3.00 -14.81 -3.10
N THR A 81 -3.19 -14.08 -2.00
CA THR A 81 -3.51 -14.63 -0.69
C THR A 81 -4.90 -15.25 -0.63
N SER A 82 -5.26 -15.89 0.50
CA SER A 82 -6.63 -16.31 0.80
C SER A 82 -7.64 -15.15 0.86
N TRP A 83 -7.16 -13.92 1.05
CA TRP A 83 -7.94 -12.69 1.01
C TRP A 83 -8.04 -12.08 -0.40
N ASN A 84 -7.57 -12.80 -1.42
CA ASN A 84 -7.53 -12.36 -2.82
C ASN A 84 -6.66 -11.11 -3.07
N ILE A 85 -5.76 -10.78 -2.13
CA ILE A 85 -4.80 -9.68 -2.25
C ILE A 85 -3.49 -10.20 -2.85
N PRO A 86 -2.90 -9.54 -3.87
CA PRO A 86 -1.61 -9.93 -4.42
C PRO A 86 -0.45 -9.71 -3.43
N GLN A 87 0.49 -10.65 -3.35
CA GLN A 87 1.77 -10.44 -2.66
C GLN A 87 2.84 -11.38 -3.21
N PRO A 88 4.14 -11.06 -3.09
CA PRO A 88 5.20 -12.02 -3.42
C PRO A 88 5.07 -13.31 -2.61
N GLY A 89 5.33 -14.46 -3.27
CA GLY A 89 5.27 -15.78 -2.63
C GLY A 89 6.41 -16.01 -1.63
N GLU A 90 6.30 -17.05 -0.80
CA GLU A 90 7.29 -17.33 0.27
C GLU A 90 8.73 -17.55 -0.25
N GLY A 91 8.89 -18.08 -1.46
CA GLY A 91 10.20 -18.29 -2.10
C GLY A 91 10.73 -17.09 -2.89
N ASP A 92 9.96 -16.00 -2.99
CA ASP A 92 10.34 -14.79 -3.71
C ASP A 92 11.10 -13.85 -2.76
N VAL A 93 12.42 -13.80 -2.96
CA VAL A 93 13.33 -12.99 -2.14
C VAL A 93 13.24 -11.54 -2.61
N ARG A 94 12.76 -10.67 -1.72
CA ARG A 94 12.51 -9.25 -2.01
C ARG A 94 13.32 -8.33 -1.12
N GLU A 95 13.57 -7.13 -1.62
CA GLU A 95 14.09 -6.03 -0.82
C GLU A 95 13.03 -5.62 0.22
N GLU A 96 13.41 -5.69 1.50
CA GLU A 96 12.53 -5.28 2.62
C GLU A 96 12.83 -3.85 3.02
N ALA A 97 11.79 -3.05 3.25
CA ALA A 97 11.94 -1.62 3.49
C ALA A 97 12.87 -1.29 4.67
N LEU A 98 12.76 -2.04 5.77
CA LEU A 98 13.58 -1.83 6.97
C LEU A 98 15.04 -2.24 6.80
N SER A 99 15.35 -3.16 5.89
CA SER A 99 16.74 -3.58 5.62
C SER A 99 17.48 -2.61 4.70
N THR A 100 16.77 -1.73 3.98
CA THR A 100 17.35 -0.80 3.01
C THR A 100 17.10 0.68 3.29
N GLY A 101 16.84 1.03 4.55
CA GLY A 101 16.80 2.43 5.02
C GLY A 101 15.44 2.93 5.52
N GLY A 102 14.48 2.05 5.72
CA GLY A 102 13.17 2.39 6.29
C GLY A 102 12.18 2.96 5.28
N LEU A 103 11.19 3.70 5.79
CA LEU A 103 10.09 4.29 5.03
C LEU A 103 9.91 5.74 5.43
N ASP A 104 9.65 6.61 4.45
CA ASP A 104 9.33 8.02 4.69
C ASP A 104 7.83 8.21 4.98
N LEU A 105 6.98 7.37 4.37
CA LEU A 105 5.53 7.44 4.48
C LEU A 105 4.91 6.03 4.40
N ILE A 106 3.87 5.80 5.20
CA ILE A 106 3.08 4.56 5.19
C ILE A 106 1.61 4.94 5.05
N PHE A 107 0.97 4.44 3.99
CA PHE A 107 -0.48 4.49 3.86
C PHE A 107 -1.10 3.41 4.76
N MET A 108 -1.88 3.84 5.74
CA MET A 108 -2.43 2.97 6.77
C MET A 108 -3.86 2.54 6.41
N PRO A 109 -4.14 1.26 6.13
CA PRO A 109 -5.51 0.76 5.98
C PRO A 109 -6.20 0.55 7.33
N GLY A 110 -7.53 0.55 7.34
CA GLY A 110 -8.34 0.31 8.52
C GLY A 110 -9.84 0.35 8.24
N LEU A 111 -10.62 -0.31 9.07
CA LEU A 111 -12.08 -0.30 9.02
C LEU A 111 -12.68 1.02 9.51
N GLY A 112 -11.95 1.74 10.34
CA GLY A 112 -12.40 3.01 10.90
C GLY A 112 -11.25 3.83 11.46
N PHE A 113 -11.42 5.14 11.35
CA PHE A 113 -10.53 6.13 11.92
C PHE A 113 -11.37 7.22 12.59
N ASP A 114 -10.89 7.77 13.70
CA ASP A 114 -11.48 8.98 14.28
C ASP A 114 -10.61 10.22 14.03
N LYS A 115 -11.12 11.39 14.41
CA LYS A 115 -10.43 12.68 14.22
C LYS A 115 -9.18 12.84 15.10
N HIS A 116 -8.95 11.95 16.05
CA HIS A 116 -7.76 11.92 16.89
C HIS A 116 -6.67 10.99 16.33
N GLY A 117 -6.95 10.31 15.21
CA GLY A 117 -6.02 9.35 14.60
C GLY A 117 -6.07 7.96 15.24
N ASN A 118 -7.06 7.67 16.08
CA ASN A 118 -7.28 6.28 16.51
C ASN A 118 -7.72 5.45 15.30
N ARG A 119 -7.25 4.20 15.23
CA ARG A 119 -7.49 3.29 14.11
C ARG A 119 -8.11 1.99 14.60
N LEU A 120 -9.16 1.55 13.92
CA LEU A 120 -9.74 0.22 14.05
C LEU A 120 -9.28 -0.67 12.89
N GLY A 121 -8.51 -1.72 13.20
CA GLY A 121 -8.10 -2.75 12.24
C GLY A 121 -9.18 -3.83 12.05
N ARG A 122 -8.82 -4.93 11.37
CA ARG A 122 -9.69 -6.11 11.18
C ARG A 122 -9.67 -7.11 12.34
N GLY A 123 -8.94 -6.79 13.41
CA GLY A 123 -8.74 -7.60 14.61
C GLY A 123 -7.81 -6.89 15.58
#